data_AF-A0A2V9TCQ0-F1
#
_entry.id   AF-A0A2V9TCQ0-F1
#
_cell.length_a   1.000
_cell.length_b   1.000
_cell.length_c   1.000
_cell.angle_alpha   90.00
_cell.angle_beta   90.00
_cell.angle_gamma   90.00
#
_symmetry.space_group_name_H-M   'P 1'
#
loop_
_entity.id
_entity.type
_entity.pdbx_description
1 polymer ?
#
loop_
_entity_poly.entity_id
_entity_poly.type
_entity_poly.pdbx_seq_one_letter_code
_entity_poly.pdbx_strand_id
1 'polypeptide(L)'
;MQRRYAENLFMLSRLGFVINYGLGQDIAGRAVARFPDDVFLVAYPGSGGQWLRRLVANIMGPNCPVTEANVLLRVPSLYDASRRALMKVPRPRIIFSHESFDSECQNKLVYLVRDPRDVAVSIYRQHWCRGSAKEPMRIEQFVSMCFMRTDQYQGGWAEDFSGRVRENRGFFYRSRLKEEFLGTPASWGENVTSWLGARGDDPKSLLRVHYEDLFFDAETVLLAISEFLNLAFSAETIREAIRVSYASLSEGKPEQPGEWKTCLPSSSVHEIESIWGPVMSMLGYPVTANTDCANQPSLS
;
A
#
# COMPACT_ATOMS: atom_id res chain seq x y z
N MET A 1 21.41 19.56 -34.28
CA MET A 1 20.53 20.37 -33.39
C MET A 1 19.86 19.52 -32.31
N GLN A 2 19.22 18.39 -32.65
CA GLN A 2 18.61 17.45 -31.68
C GLN A 2 19.58 16.88 -30.63
N ARG A 3 20.81 16.51 -31.03
CA ARG A 3 21.81 15.93 -30.11
C ARG A 3 22.25 16.89 -28.99
N ARG A 4 22.49 18.16 -29.35
CA ARG A 4 22.82 19.26 -28.41
C ARG A 4 21.67 19.59 -27.48
N TYR A 5 20.42 19.48 -27.97
CA TYR A 5 19.22 19.71 -27.16
C TYR A 5 19.03 18.58 -26.13
N ALA A 6 19.26 17.33 -26.53
CA ALA A 6 19.23 16.18 -25.64
C ALA A 6 20.35 16.23 -24.57
N GLU A 7 21.57 16.63 -24.94
CA GLU A 7 22.69 16.83 -24.01
C GLU A 7 22.40 17.93 -22.98
N ASN A 8 21.83 19.06 -23.42
CA ASN A 8 21.45 20.16 -22.52
C ASN A 8 20.30 19.76 -21.57
N LEU A 9 19.29 19.04 -22.08
CA LEU A 9 18.19 18.53 -21.25
C LEU A 9 18.69 17.52 -20.20
N PHE A 10 19.63 16.66 -20.60
CA PHE A 10 20.30 15.70 -19.73
C PHE A 10 21.15 16.41 -18.65
N MET A 11 21.93 17.42 -19.00
CA MET A 11 22.70 18.24 -18.05
C MET A 11 21.80 18.97 -17.04
N LEU A 12 20.72 19.58 -17.51
CA LEU A 12 19.73 20.24 -16.65
C LEU A 12 19.06 19.26 -15.67
N SER A 13 18.76 18.03 -16.13
CA SER A 13 18.21 16.98 -15.26
C SER A 13 19.19 16.53 -14.17
N ARG A 14 20.50 16.44 -14.47
CA ARG A 14 21.55 16.12 -13.49
C ARG A 14 21.74 17.23 -12.46
N LEU A 15 21.70 18.49 -12.89
CA LEU A 15 21.82 19.63 -11.98
C LEU A 15 20.61 19.71 -11.05
N GLY A 16 19.39 19.59 -11.58
CA GLY A 16 18.17 19.51 -10.78
C GLY A 16 18.19 18.35 -9.80
N PHE A 17 18.72 17.19 -10.21
CA PHE A 17 18.96 16.05 -9.32
C PHE A 17 19.86 16.40 -8.14
N VAL A 18 21.04 16.96 -8.39
CA VAL A 18 22.00 17.29 -7.33
C VAL A 18 21.41 18.32 -6.35
N ILE A 19 20.70 19.33 -6.88
CA ILE A 19 20.03 20.36 -6.06
C ILE A 19 18.99 19.69 -5.15
N ASN A 20 18.10 18.87 -5.69
CA ASN A 20 17.04 18.24 -4.89
C ASN A 20 17.59 17.27 -3.85
N TYR A 21 18.64 16.52 -4.19
CA TYR A 21 19.33 15.65 -3.24
C TYR A 21 19.98 16.45 -2.10
N GLY A 22 20.67 17.56 -2.43
CA GLY A 22 21.28 18.44 -1.45
C GLY A 22 20.25 19.09 -0.51
N LEU A 23 19.11 19.51 -1.07
CA LEU A 23 17.99 20.11 -0.33
C LEU A 23 17.10 19.07 0.37
N GLY A 24 17.29 17.77 0.11
CA GLY A 24 16.48 16.69 0.68
C GLY A 24 15.02 16.71 0.22
N GLN A 25 14.76 17.21 -1.00
CA GLN A 25 13.43 17.34 -1.61
C GLN A 25 13.09 16.19 -2.57
N ASP A 26 13.98 15.20 -2.72
CA ASP A 26 13.71 13.97 -3.46
C ASP A 26 12.72 13.05 -2.74
N ILE A 27 12.12 12.11 -3.47
CA ILE A 27 11.41 10.96 -2.90
C ILE A 27 12.42 9.83 -2.70
N ALA A 28 12.18 8.89 -1.78
CA ALA A 28 13.05 7.73 -1.57
C ALA A 28 12.75 6.52 -2.45
N GLY A 29 11.48 6.19 -2.66
CA GLY A 29 11.06 5.12 -3.56
C GLY A 29 11.82 3.80 -3.34
N ARG A 30 12.05 3.05 -4.42
CA ARG A 30 12.83 1.80 -4.37
C ARG A 30 14.32 2.02 -4.15
N ALA A 31 14.84 3.23 -4.38
CA ALA A 31 16.25 3.54 -4.15
C ALA A 31 16.57 3.94 -2.69
N VAL A 32 15.67 3.66 -1.76
CA VAL A 32 15.95 3.78 -0.33
C VAL A 32 17.16 2.91 0.02
N ALA A 33 18.10 3.45 0.81
CA ALA A 33 19.14 2.63 1.38
C ALA A 33 18.50 1.64 2.36
N ARG A 34 18.65 0.35 2.10
CA ARG A 34 18.12 -0.73 2.94
C ARG A 34 19.21 -1.22 3.88
N PHE A 35 18.84 -1.40 5.15
CA PHE A 35 19.71 -1.96 6.16
C PHE A 35 19.14 -3.25 6.72
N PRO A 36 19.97 -4.17 7.25
CA PRO A 36 19.50 -5.50 7.67
C PRO A 36 18.40 -5.51 8.75
N ASP A 37 18.31 -4.47 9.57
CA ASP A 37 17.33 -4.30 10.66
C ASP A 37 16.12 -3.45 10.26
N ASP A 38 16.03 -2.99 9.01
CA ASP A 38 14.81 -2.34 8.53
C ASP A 38 13.68 -3.36 8.41
N VAL A 39 12.47 -2.91 8.69
CA VAL A 39 11.25 -3.67 8.44
C VAL A 39 10.31 -2.87 7.56
N PHE A 40 9.67 -3.54 6.61
CA PHE A 40 8.69 -2.93 5.74
C PHE A 40 7.26 -3.25 6.20
N LEU A 41 6.39 -2.24 6.19
CA LEU A 41 4.94 -2.41 6.25
C LEU A 41 4.41 -2.19 4.84
N VAL A 42 3.90 -3.23 4.19
CA VAL A 42 3.36 -3.14 2.83
C VAL A 42 1.88 -3.41 2.84
N ALA A 43 1.13 -2.61 2.09
CA ALA A 43 -0.29 -2.82 1.87
C ALA A 43 -0.62 -2.35 0.45
N TYR A 44 -1.55 -3.00 -0.24
CA TYR A 44 -2.09 -2.43 -1.47
C TYR A 44 -2.90 -1.15 -1.16
N PRO A 45 -2.88 -0.09 -2.00
CA PRO A 45 -3.70 1.09 -1.77
C PRO A 45 -5.19 0.73 -1.58
N GLY A 46 -5.87 1.31 -0.58
CA GLY A 46 -7.25 0.93 -0.20
C GLY A 46 -7.36 -0.23 0.80
N SER A 47 -6.25 -0.90 1.14
CA SER A 47 -6.26 -2.04 2.08
C SER A 47 -6.13 -1.65 3.56
N GLY A 48 -6.25 -0.38 3.90
CA GLY A 48 -6.12 0.10 5.29
C GLY A 48 -4.68 0.33 5.78
N GLY A 49 -3.69 0.35 4.89
CA GLY A 49 -2.27 0.53 5.25
C GLY A 49 -1.96 1.80 6.05
N GLN A 50 -2.68 2.92 5.80
CA GLN A 50 -2.52 4.15 6.58
C GLN A 50 -2.99 3.98 8.03
N TRP A 51 -4.03 3.20 8.27
CA TRP A 51 -4.50 2.91 9.63
C TRP A 51 -3.50 2.02 10.37
N LEU A 52 -3.02 0.94 9.74
CA LEU A 52 -1.95 0.11 10.28
C LEU A 52 -0.70 0.95 10.61
N ARG A 53 -0.29 1.83 9.71
CA ARG A 53 0.85 2.73 9.90
C ARG A 53 0.69 3.61 11.15
N ARG A 54 -0.52 4.15 11.38
CA ARG A 54 -0.82 4.94 12.59
C ARG A 54 -0.79 4.09 13.85
N LEU A 55 -1.38 2.89 13.81
CA LEU A 55 -1.36 1.97 14.96
C LEU A 55 0.08 1.66 15.37
N VAL A 56 0.93 1.25 14.42
CA VAL A 56 2.35 0.99 14.68
C VAL A 56 3.06 2.25 15.19
N ALA A 57 2.82 3.41 14.58
CA ALA A 57 3.40 4.68 15.02
C ALA A 57 2.97 5.08 16.46
N ASN A 58 1.72 4.79 16.86
CA ASN A 58 1.25 5.04 18.22
C ASN A 58 1.96 4.12 19.21
N ILE A 59 2.11 2.83 18.87
CA ILE A 59 2.81 1.87 19.73
C ILE A 59 4.29 2.24 19.91
N MET A 60 4.95 2.73 18.86
CA MET A 60 6.34 3.21 18.94
C MET A 60 6.54 4.46 19.82
N GLY A 61 5.46 5.18 20.15
CA GLY A 61 5.53 6.42 20.92
C GLY A 61 4.27 6.65 21.73
N PRO A 62 3.98 5.83 22.75
CA PRO A 62 2.68 5.81 23.44
C PRO A 62 2.37 7.09 24.19
N ASN A 63 3.40 7.81 24.66
CA ASN A 63 3.25 9.05 25.41
C ASN A 63 3.01 10.28 24.51
N CYS A 64 3.03 10.11 23.19
CA CYS A 64 2.85 11.21 22.24
C CYS A 64 1.86 10.76 21.15
N PRO A 65 0.63 11.29 21.13
CA PRO A 65 -0.36 10.92 20.12
C PRO A 65 0.17 11.13 18.70
N VAL A 66 -0.13 10.17 17.82
CA VAL A 66 0.20 10.31 16.39
C VAL A 66 -0.73 11.34 15.73
N THR A 67 -0.12 12.23 14.94
CA THR A 67 -0.77 13.25 14.13
C THR A 67 -0.26 13.15 12.68
N GLU A 68 -0.91 13.85 11.74
CA GLU A 68 -0.40 13.95 10.35
C GLU A 68 1.06 14.42 10.30
N ALA A 69 1.44 15.32 11.20
CA ALA A 69 2.75 15.93 11.20
C ALA A 69 3.86 14.98 11.70
N ASN A 70 3.54 14.05 12.61
CA ASN A 70 4.55 13.20 13.26
C ASN A 70 4.53 11.73 12.81
N VAL A 71 3.48 11.27 12.13
CA VAL A 71 3.37 9.87 11.68
C VAL A 71 4.54 9.48 10.77
N LEU A 72 4.98 10.40 9.90
CA LEU A 72 6.11 10.21 9.00
C LEU A 72 7.48 10.19 9.72
N LEU A 73 7.56 10.74 10.92
CA LEU A 73 8.80 10.72 11.73
C LEU A 73 9.00 9.37 12.40
N ARG A 74 7.91 8.63 12.67
CA ARG A 74 7.95 7.31 13.32
C ARG A 74 7.95 6.17 12.31
N VAL A 75 6.99 6.22 11.38
CA VAL A 75 6.83 5.24 10.30
C VAL A 75 6.85 6.01 8.97
N PRO A 76 8.06 6.35 8.47
CA PRO A 76 8.23 7.02 7.19
C PRO A 76 7.67 6.20 6.03
N SER A 77 7.25 6.88 4.98
CA SER A 77 6.73 6.27 3.75
C SER A 77 7.72 6.47 2.61
N LEU A 78 7.87 5.47 1.73
CA LEU A 78 8.72 5.57 0.54
C LEU A 78 8.33 6.72 -0.39
N TYR A 79 7.07 7.18 -0.31
CA TYR A 79 6.50 8.22 -1.16
C TYR A 79 6.66 9.63 -0.55
N ASP A 80 6.86 9.70 0.77
CA ASP A 80 6.76 10.94 1.52
C ASP A 80 8.10 11.46 2.05
N ALA A 81 9.04 10.55 2.29
CA ALA A 81 10.36 10.87 2.81
C ALA A 81 11.42 10.90 1.70
N SER A 82 12.36 11.83 1.82
CA SER A 82 13.59 11.79 1.02
C SER A 82 14.54 10.72 1.53
N ARG A 83 15.48 10.27 0.68
CA ARG A 83 16.50 9.32 1.12
C ARG A 83 17.30 9.85 2.29
N ARG A 84 17.65 11.14 2.24
CA ARG A 84 18.40 11.81 3.31
C ARG A 84 17.58 11.90 4.60
N ALA A 85 16.26 12.10 4.51
CA ALA A 85 15.39 12.05 5.68
C ALA A 85 15.34 10.63 6.28
N LEU A 86 15.15 9.61 5.44
CA LEU A 86 15.14 8.21 5.87
C LEU A 86 16.45 7.77 6.52
N MET A 87 17.60 8.27 6.04
CA MET A 87 18.91 8.01 6.66
C MET A 87 19.05 8.59 8.08
N LYS A 88 18.21 9.55 8.47
CA LYS A 88 18.21 10.18 9.80
C LYS A 88 17.19 9.57 10.75
N VAL A 89 16.33 8.67 10.28
CA VAL A 89 15.32 8.02 11.12
C VAL A 89 16.04 7.09 12.12
N PRO A 90 15.72 7.16 13.42
CA PRO A 90 16.28 6.26 14.43
C PRO A 90 16.06 4.79 14.08
N ARG A 91 17.00 3.94 14.49
CA ARG A 91 16.99 2.50 14.19
C ARG A 91 16.43 1.69 15.37
N PRO A 92 15.75 0.56 15.12
CA PRO A 92 15.38 0.01 13.81
C PRO A 92 14.29 0.87 13.12
N ARG A 93 14.32 0.92 11.78
CA ARG A 93 13.35 1.71 11.00
C ARG A 93 12.20 0.82 10.54
N ILE A 94 10.98 1.31 10.68
CA ILE A 94 9.80 0.72 10.06
C ILE A 94 9.39 1.61 8.89
N ILE A 95 9.36 1.07 7.68
CA ILE A 95 9.14 1.83 6.45
C ILE A 95 7.86 1.37 5.77
N PHE A 96 6.93 2.30 5.53
CA PHE A 96 5.68 2.01 4.84
C PHE A 96 5.80 2.10 3.32
N SER A 97 5.11 1.21 2.60
CA SER A 97 5.15 1.10 1.15
C SER A 97 3.86 0.51 0.56
N HIS A 98 3.57 0.86 -0.69
CA HIS A 98 2.52 0.26 -1.53
C HIS A 98 3.11 -0.54 -2.70
N GLU A 99 4.45 -0.61 -2.79
CA GLU A 99 5.16 -1.25 -3.89
C GLU A 99 4.80 -2.75 -4.00
N SER A 100 4.71 -3.24 -5.23
CA SER A 100 4.79 -4.68 -5.52
C SER A 100 6.19 -5.22 -5.18
N PHE A 101 6.37 -6.54 -5.27
CA PHE A 101 7.63 -7.21 -4.92
C PHE A 101 8.85 -6.51 -5.52
N ASP A 102 9.86 -6.35 -4.67
CA ASP A 102 11.18 -5.86 -5.05
C ASP A 102 12.21 -6.92 -4.68
N SER A 103 12.86 -7.50 -5.69
CA SER A 103 13.88 -8.55 -5.51
C SER A 103 15.08 -8.11 -4.68
N GLU A 104 15.36 -6.80 -4.62
CA GLU A 104 16.43 -6.25 -3.80
C GLU A 104 16.01 -6.09 -2.32
N CYS A 105 14.71 -6.14 -2.03
CA CYS A 105 14.21 -6.10 -0.66
C CYS A 105 14.33 -7.49 -0.06
N GLN A 106 15.36 -7.69 0.79
CA GLN A 106 15.58 -8.93 1.55
C GLN A 106 15.12 -8.81 3.02
N ASN A 107 14.70 -7.62 3.43
CA ASN A 107 14.22 -7.29 4.77
C ASN A 107 12.99 -8.08 5.20
N LYS A 108 12.74 -8.08 6.51
CA LYS A 108 11.47 -8.51 7.09
C LYS A 108 10.33 -7.64 6.57
N LEU A 109 9.15 -8.24 6.47
CA LEU A 109 7.98 -7.63 5.87
C LEU A 109 6.71 -8.01 6.66
N VAL A 110 5.91 -7.01 7.02
CA VAL A 110 4.50 -7.21 7.36
C VAL A 110 3.67 -6.83 6.14
N TYR A 111 2.90 -7.78 5.60
CA TYR A 111 2.03 -7.55 4.44
C TYR A 111 0.57 -7.55 4.87
N LEU A 112 -0.11 -6.41 4.72
CA LEU A 112 -1.53 -6.23 4.99
C LEU A 112 -2.34 -6.49 3.72
N VAL A 113 -3.15 -7.53 3.74
CA VAL A 113 -4.09 -7.89 2.68
C VAL A 113 -5.53 -7.57 3.11
N ARG A 114 -6.38 -7.19 2.16
CA ARG A 114 -7.81 -6.91 2.36
C ARG A 114 -8.59 -7.52 1.20
N ASP A 115 -9.85 -7.89 1.44
CA ASP A 115 -10.77 -8.34 0.39
C ASP A 115 -10.79 -7.34 -0.78
N PRO A 116 -10.46 -7.76 -2.03
CA PRO A 116 -10.36 -6.85 -3.16
C PRO A 116 -11.68 -6.12 -3.47
N ARG A 117 -12.81 -6.71 -3.08
CA ARG A 117 -14.14 -6.10 -3.25
C ARG A 117 -14.30 -4.90 -2.33
N ASP A 118 -13.86 -5.01 -1.07
CA ASP A 118 -13.82 -3.85 -0.15
C ASP A 118 -12.74 -2.84 -0.54
N VAL A 119 -11.60 -3.30 -1.06
CA VAL A 119 -10.55 -2.40 -1.57
C VAL A 119 -11.10 -1.52 -2.69
N ALA A 120 -11.86 -2.08 -3.64
CA ALA A 120 -12.50 -1.32 -4.71
C ALA A 120 -13.42 -0.22 -4.16
N VAL A 121 -14.28 -0.56 -3.19
CA VAL A 121 -15.18 0.38 -2.53
C VAL A 121 -14.40 1.49 -1.81
N SER A 122 -13.34 1.12 -1.10
CA SER A 122 -12.47 2.05 -0.37
C SER A 122 -11.86 3.09 -1.29
N ILE A 123 -11.23 2.64 -2.37
CA ILE A 123 -10.59 3.52 -3.36
C ILE A 123 -11.63 4.43 -4.00
N TYR A 124 -12.75 3.88 -4.44
CA TYR A 124 -13.82 4.65 -5.06
C TYR A 124 -14.34 5.76 -4.14
N ARG A 125 -14.56 5.47 -2.86
CA ARG A 125 -15.01 6.46 -1.88
C ARG A 125 -13.97 7.55 -1.63
N GLN A 126 -12.70 7.17 -1.53
CA GLN A 126 -11.60 8.11 -1.29
C GLN A 126 -11.41 9.07 -2.46
N HIS A 127 -11.55 8.59 -3.69
CA HIS A 127 -11.17 9.35 -4.89
C HIS A 127 -12.35 9.96 -5.65
N TRP A 128 -13.48 9.26 -5.77
CA TRP A 128 -14.60 9.68 -6.60
C TRP A 128 -15.83 10.14 -5.80
N CYS A 129 -16.12 9.58 -4.62
CA CYS A 129 -17.23 10.10 -3.80
C CYS A 129 -16.93 11.44 -3.13
N ARG A 130 -15.67 11.70 -2.75
CA ARG A 130 -15.27 12.92 -2.02
C ARG A 130 -14.94 14.11 -2.93
N GLY A 131 -15.29 14.03 -4.22
CA GLY A 131 -15.09 15.12 -5.18
C GLY A 131 -13.63 15.36 -5.58
N SER A 132 -12.72 14.43 -5.31
CA SER A 132 -11.31 14.53 -5.72
C SER A 132 -11.08 14.19 -7.20
N ALA A 133 -12.08 13.63 -7.87
CA ALA A 133 -12.05 13.32 -9.30
C ALA A 133 -12.54 14.50 -10.16
N LYS A 134 -11.94 14.66 -11.35
CA LYS A 134 -12.32 15.70 -12.32
C LYS A 134 -13.71 15.48 -12.92
N GLU A 135 -14.18 14.24 -12.96
CA GLU A 135 -15.49 13.87 -13.52
C GLU A 135 -16.18 12.81 -12.63
N PRO A 136 -17.50 12.93 -12.40
CA PRO A 136 -18.24 11.94 -11.64
C PRO A 136 -18.34 10.63 -12.42
N MET A 137 -17.83 9.54 -11.84
CA MET A 137 -17.85 8.20 -12.40
C MET A 137 -18.68 7.30 -11.47
N ARG A 138 -19.47 6.37 -12.02
CA ARG A 138 -20.17 5.38 -11.19
C ARG A 138 -19.23 4.27 -10.72
N ILE A 139 -19.56 3.58 -9.64
CA ILE A 139 -18.66 2.57 -9.06
C ILE A 139 -18.40 1.40 -10.02
N GLU A 140 -19.37 1.02 -10.85
CA GLU A 140 -19.21 -0.08 -11.82
C GLU A 140 -18.21 0.31 -12.92
N GLN A 141 -18.30 1.56 -13.38
CA GLN A 141 -17.36 2.12 -14.34
C GLN A 141 -15.96 2.22 -13.74
N PHE A 142 -15.84 2.64 -12.48
CA PHE A 142 -14.56 2.64 -11.78
C PHE A 142 -13.96 1.24 -11.66
N VAL A 143 -14.76 0.25 -11.29
CA VAL A 143 -14.28 -1.13 -11.18
C VAL A 143 -13.73 -1.60 -12.52
N SER A 144 -14.51 -1.48 -13.60
CA SER A 144 -14.10 -2.03 -14.90
C SER A 144 -13.01 -1.20 -15.59
N MET A 145 -13.09 0.13 -15.54
CA MET A 145 -12.20 1.03 -16.28
C MET A 145 -10.95 1.46 -15.51
N CYS A 146 -10.88 1.27 -14.19
CA CYS A 146 -9.73 1.71 -13.39
C CYS A 146 -9.18 0.58 -12.52
N PHE A 147 -10.02 -0.07 -11.72
CA PHE A 147 -9.54 -1.05 -10.74
C PHE A 147 -9.14 -2.39 -11.37
N MET A 148 -9.92 -2.87 -12.34
CA MET A 148 -9.74 -4.16 -13.03
C MET A 148 -8.99 -4.05 -14.36
N ARG A 149 -8.64 -2.83 -14.81
CA ARG A 149 -7.77 -2.65 -15.98
C ARG A 149 -6.36 -3.15 -15.68
N THR A 150 -6.14 -4.41 -16.03
CA THR A 150 -4.89 -5.17 -15.88
C THR A 150 -4.19 -5.40 -17.23
N ASP A 151 -4.84 -5.05 -18.32
CA ASP A 151 -4.48 -5.37 -19.72
C ASP A 151 -3.66 -4.29 -20.41
N GLN A 152 -3.59 -3.08 -19.86
CA GLN A 152 -2.84 -1.95 -20.42
C GLN A 152 -1.81 -1.44 -19.42
N TYR A 153 -0.62 -1.12 -19.94
CA TYR A 153 0.46 -0.43 -19.21
C TYR A 153 0.15 1.07 -18.95
N GLN A 154 -1.07 1.53 -19.30
CA GLN A 154 -1.55 2.89 -19.11
C GLN A 154 -3.06 2.91 -18.80
N GLY A 155 -3.46 3.42 -17.63
CA GLY A 155 -4.83 3.73 -17.21
C GLY A 155 -5.42 2.91 -16.04
N GLY A 156 -4.62 2.07 -15.38
CA GLY A 156 -5.07 1.32 -14.19
C GLY A 156 -4.93 2.12 -12.88
N TRP A 157 -5.68 1.75 -11.84
CA TRP A 157 -5.65 2.42 -10.52
C TRP A 157 -4.24 2.54 -9.94
N ALA A 158 -3.40 1.53 -10.12
CA ALA A 158 -2.02 1.52 -9.64
C ALA A 158 -1.16 2.63 -10.27
N GLU A 159 -1.39 2.89 -11.55
CA GLU A 159 -0.68 3.92 -12.29
C GLU A 159 -1.23 5.29 -11.98
N ASP A 160 -2.55 5.42 -11.82
CA ASP A 160 -3.19 6.63 -11.30
C ASP A 160 -2.63 7.00 -9.92
N PHE A 161 -2.45 6.01 -9.04
CA PHE A 161 -1.81 6.19 -7.75
C PHE A 161 -0.36 6.69 -7.90
N SER A 162 0.45 5.98 -8.68
CA SER A 162 1.85 6.37 -8.93
C SER A 162 1.93 7.74 -9.61
N GLY A 163 1.06 8.04 -10.56
CA GLY A 163 0.95 9.31 -11.27
C GLY A 163 0.66 10.47 -10.33
N ARG A 164 -0.28 10.30 -9.39
CA ARG A 164 -0.55 11.34 -8.37
C ARG A 164 0.61 11.55 -7.41
N VAL A 165 1.31 10.48 -7.01
CA VAL A 165 2.55 10.61 -6.21
C VAL A 165 3.57 11.47 -6.97
N ARG A 166 3.68 11.28 -8.29
CA ARG A 166 4.55 12.07 -9.18
C ARG A 166 4.08 13.53 -9.28
N GLU A 167 2.79 13.77 -9.53
CA GLU A 167 2.20 15.09 -9.70
C GLU A 167 2.28 15.95 -8.44
N ASN A 168 1.94 15.38 -7.27
CA ASN A 168 1.99 16.08 -5.98
C ASN A 168 3.39 16.59 -5.62
N ARG A 169 4.43 16.01 -6.22
CA ARG A 169 5.84 16.37 -6.01
C ARG A 169 6.43 17.17 -7.18
N GLY A 170 5.71 17.26 -8.31
CA GLY A 170 5.96 18.17 -9.42
C GLY A 170 7.40 18.17 -9.93
N PHE A 171 7.98 19.37 -10.04
CA PHE A 171 9.37 19.59 -10.48
C PHE A 171 10.40 18.80 -9.66
N PHE A 172 10.11 18.52 -8.38
CA PHE A 172 11.03 17.85 -7.47
C PHE A 172 11.08 16.32 -7.65
N TYR A 173 10.07 15.73 -8.30
CA TYR A 173 10.08 14.33 -8.71
C TYR A 173 11.02 14.07 -9.91
N ARG A 174 11.16 15.04 -10.82
CA ARG A 174 11.89 14.90 -12.11
C ARG A 174 13.41 14.83 -12.00
N SER A 175 13.94 14.72 -10.81
CA SER A 175 15.35 14.99 -10.57
C SER A 175 16.15 13.70 -10.46
N ARG A 176 16.11 12.80 -11.46
CA ARG A 176 17.09 11.70 -11.66
C ARG A 176 17.08 11.12 -13.09
N LEU A 177 18.17 10.42 -13.39
CA LEU A 177 18.57 9.87 -14.70
C LEU A 177 17.86 8.56 -15.12
N LYS A 178 17.05 7.93 -14.24
CA LYS A 178 16.32 6.69 -14.53
C LYS A 178 14.85 6.83 -14.10
N GLU A 179 13.94 6.34 -14.95
CA GLU A 179 12.49 6.40 -14.75
C GLU A 179 11.94 5.40 -13.72
N GLU A 180 12.71 4.34 -13.38
CA GLU A 180 12.29 3.16 -12.59
C GLU A 180 12.31 3.37 -11.05
N PHE A 181 12.21 4.60 -10.59
CA PHE A 181 12.50 4.94 -9.18
C PHE A 181 11.38 4.61 -8.19
N LEU A 182 10.14 4.84 -8.62
CA LEU A 182 8.96 4.27 -7.99
C LEU A 182 8.63 3.03 -8.81
N GLY A 183 8.47 1.89 -8.16
CA GLY A 183 7.73 0.84 -8.83
C GLY A 183 6.25 1.22 -8.88
N THR A 184 5.47 0.31 -9.43
CA THR A 184 4.02 0.39 -9.39
C THR A 184 3.52 -0.55 -8.30
N PRO A 185 2.46 -0.19 -7.57
CA PRO A 185 1.69 -1.18 -6.81
C PRO A 185 1.25 -2.36 -7.68
N ALA A 186 1.22 -2.24 -9.01
CA ALA A 186 0.62 -3.21 -9.94
C ALA A 186 -0.87 -3.40 -9.65
N SER A 187 -1.54 -4.34 -10.31
CA SER A 187 -2.92 -4.69 -9.91
C SER A 187 -2.95 -5.28 -8.49
N TRP A 188 -4.11 -5.32 -7.84
CA TRP A 188 -4.24 -5.93 -6.51
C TRP A 188 -3.72 -7.38 -6.52
N GLY A 189 -4.13 -8.16 -7.52
CA GLY A 189 -3.71 -9.56 -7.66
C GLY A 189 -2.19 -9.70 -7.81
N GLU A 190 -1.57 -8.89 -8.67
CA GLU A 190 -0.10 -8.90 -8.86
C GLU A 190 0.65 -8.42 -7.62
N ASN A 191 0.15 -7.39 -6.93
CA ASN A 191 0.78 -6.91 -5.70
C ASN A 191 0.84 -8.03 -4.66
N VAL A 192 -0.30 -8.64 -4.38
CA VAL A 192 -0.42 -9.69 -3.36
C VAL A 192 0.40 -10.91 -3.76
N THR A 193 0.18 -11.43 -4.98
CA THR A 193 0.84 -12.65 -5.43
C THR A 193 2.34 -12.49 -5.61
N SER A 194 2.83 -11.32 -6.02
CA SER A 194 4.28 -11.10 -6.17
C SER A 194 5.00 -11.17 -4.82
N TRP A 195 4.44 -10.60 -3.75
CA TRP A 195 5.03 -10.68 -2.42
C TRP A 195 4.91 -12.09 -1.82
N LEU A 196 3.70 -12.65 -1.83
CA LEU A 196 3.45 -13.97 -1.23
C LEU A 196 4.15 -15.09 -2.00
N GLY A 197 4.16 -15.03 -3.33
CA GLY A 197 4.85 -16.02 -4.16
C GLY A 197 6.36 -15.98 -4.02
N ALA A 198 6.95 -14.78 -3.89
CA ALA A 198 8.40 -14.65 -3.76
C ALA A 198 8.93 -14.98 -2.35
N ARG A 199 8.13 -14.72 -1.30
CA ARG A 199 8.53 -14.97 0.09
C ARG A 199 8.03 -16.30 0.64
N GLY A 200 7.01 -16.90 0.01
CA GLY A 200 6.34 -18.08 0.52
C GLY A 200 5.75 -17.83 1.91
N ASP A 201 5.71 -18.88 2.73
CA ASP A 201 5.22 -18.82 4.10
C ASP A 201 6.35 -18.81 5.14
N ASP A 202 7.53 -18.25 4.82
CA ASP A 202 8.62 -18.13 5.80
C ASP A 202 8.25 -17.13 6.92
N PRO A 203 7.92 -17.61 8.14
CA PRO A 203 7.41 -16.76 9.20
C PRO A 203 8.49 -15.85 9.80
N LYS A 204 9.77 -16.03 9.42
CA LYS A 204 10.87 -15.16 9.84
C LYS A 204 11.03 -13.93 8.95
N SER A 205 10.61 -14.01 7.69
CA SER A 205 10.76 -12.92 6.71
C SER A 205 9.44 -12.25 6.34
N LEU A 206 8.31 -12.93 6.46
CA LEU A 206 6.98 -12.40 6.13
C LEU A 206 5.95 -12.69 7.22
N LEU A 207 5.27 -11.64 7.70
CA LEU A 207 4.03 -11.75 8.46
C LEU A 207 2.87 -11.26 7.59
N ARG A 208 1.98 -12.18 7.20
CA ARG A 208 0.72 -11.85 6.50
C ARG A 208 -0.35 -11.47 7.52
N VAL A 209 -1.03 -10.35 7.30
CA VAL A 209 -2.10 -9.84 8.16
C VAL A 209 -3.33 -9.56 7.30
N HIS A 210 -4.49 -10.05 7.71
CA HIS A 210 -5.77 -9.67 7.11
C HIS A 210 -6.28 -8.38 7.75
N TYR A 211 -6.75 -7.46 6.92
CA TYR A 211 -7.39 -6.23 7.36
C TYR A 211 -8.60 -6.51 8.25
N GLU A 212 -9.33 -7.58 7.95
CA GLU A 212 -10.50 -8.02 8.69
C GLU A 212 -10.14 -8.39 10.13
N ASP A 213 -9.05 -9.15 10.33
CA ASP A 213 -8.54 -9.49 11.66
C ASP A 213 -8.08 -8.23 12.40
N LEU A 214 -7.37 -7.33 11.70
CA LEU A 214 -6.94 -6.04 12.28
C LEU A 214 -8.16 -5.20 12.72
N PHE A 215 -9.26 -5.27 11.98
CA PHE A 215 -10.50 -4.54 12.28
C PHE A 215 -11.23 -5.10 13.50
N PHE A 216 -11.40 -6.42 13.58
CA PHE A 216 -12.20 -7.06 14.63
C PHE A 216 -11.40 -7.38 15.89
N ASP A 217 -10.10 -7.63 15.78
CA ASP A 217 -9.20 -7.95 16.89
C ASP A 217 -7.80 -7.33 16.71
N ALA A 218 -7.77 -5.99 16.74
CA ALA A 218 -6.54 -5.23 16.60
C ALA A 218 -5.48 -5.60 17.66
N GLU A 219 -5.87 -5.96 18.88
CA GLU A 219 -4.92 -6.26 19.96
C GLU A 219 -4.09 -7.50 19.62
N THR A 220 -4.74 -8.61 19.23
CA THR A 220 -4.05 -9.84 18.82
C THR A 220 -3.13 -9.61 17.64
N VAL A 221 -3.61 -8.90 16.61
CA VAL A 221 -2.80 -8.60 15.42
C VAL A 221 -1.58 -7.74 15.75
N LEU A 222 -1.74 -6.71 16.60
CA LEU A 222 -0.64 -5.82 16.98
C LEU A 222 0.36 -6.52 17.92
N LEU A 223 -0.07 -7.50 18.73
CA LEU A 223 0.82 -8.37 19.49
C LEU A 223 1.68 -9.24 18.56
N ALA A 224 1.08 -9.86 17.55
CA ALA A 224 1.81 -10.64 16.56
C ALA A 224 2.82 -9.78 15.77
N ILE A 225 2.43 -8.56 15.40
CA ILE A 225 3.34 -7.59 14.76
C ILE A 225 4.47 -7.21 15.74
N SER A 226 4.17 -6.90 17.00
CA SER A 226 5.17 -6.57 18.02
C SER A 226 6.24 -7.66 18.16
N GLU A 227 5.81 -8.92 18.24
CA GLU A 227 6.69 -10.09 18.32
C GLU A 227 7.52 -10.24 17.05
N PHE A 228 6.90 -10.18 15.87
CA PHE A 228 7.59 -10.30 14.58
C PHE A 228 8.65 -9.22 14.36
N LEU A 229 8.35 -7.99 14.81
CA LEU A 229 9.24 -6.84 14.75
C LEU A 229 10.31 -6.82 15.86
N ASN A 230 10.24 -7.72 16.85
CA ASN A 230 11.10 -7.73 18.04
C ASN A 230 11.08 -6.41 18.83
N LEU A 231 9.91 -5.76 18.94
CA LEU A 231 9.79 -4.43 19.56
C LEU A 231 9.34 -4.46 21.03
N ALA A 232 9.10 -5.64 21.60
CA ALA A 232 8.78 -5.86 23.02
C ALA A 232 7.66 -4.95 23.57
N PHE A 233 6.64 -4.65 22.76
CA PHE A 233 5.52 -3.82 23.20
C PHE A 233 4.61 -4.58 24.17
N SER A 234 4.24 -3.94 25.28
CA SER A 234 3.31 -4.52 26.25
C SER A 234 1.86 -4.47 25.75
N ALA A 235 1.02 -5.41 26.21
CA ALA A 235 -0.41 -5.41 25.88
C ALA A 235 -1.11 -4.10 26.30
N GLU A 236 -0.69 -3.50 27.42
CA GLU A 236 -1.22 -2.22 27.89
C GLU A 236 -0.89 -1.07 26.91
N THR A 237 0.35 -1.03 26.42
CA THR A 237 0.77 -0.06 25.39
C THR A 237 -0.04 -0.21 24.10
N ILE A 238 -0.32 -1.45 23.69
CA ILE A 238 -1.09 -1.74 22.49
C ILE A 238 -2.54 -1.27 22.66
N ARG A 239 -3.20 -1.59 23.78
CA ARG A 239 -4.57 -1.13 24.06
C ARG A 239 -4.68 0.39 24.04
N GLU A 240 -3.71 1.07 24.65
CA GLU A 240 -3.69 2.53 24.64
C GLU A 240 -3.46 3.10 23.23
N ALA A 241 -2.56 2.51 22.45
CA ALA A 241 -2.33 2.90 21.06
C ALA A 241 -3.58 2.71 20.19
N ILE A 242 -4.34 1.63 20.39
CA ILE A 242 -5.64 1.41 19.74
C ILE A 242 -6.61 2.52 20.13
N ARG A 243 -6.79 2.76 21.44
CA ARG A 243 -7.71 3.78 21.97
C ARG A 243 -7.40 5.17 21.39
N VAL A 244 -6.13 5.58 21.41
CA VAL A 244 -5.68 6.87 20.85
C VAL A 244 -5.89 6.91 19.35
N SER A 245 -5.59 5.81 18.63
CA SER A 245 -5.82 5.74 17.19
C SER A 245 -7.28 5.97 16.84
N TYR A 246 -8.24 5.40 17.56
CA TYR A 246 -9.66 5.63 17.25
C TYR A 246 -10.11 7.05 17.60
N ALA A 247 -9.55 7.66 18.64
CA ALA A 247 -9.91 9.01 19.08
C ALA A 247 -9.37 10.12 18.16
N SER A 248 -8.23 9.90 17.49
CA SER A 248 -7.55 10.93 16.68
C SER A 248 -7.92 10.94 15.19
N LEU A 249 -8.83 10.06 14.74
CA LEU A 249 -9.21 9.96 13.32
C LEU A 249 -10.22 11.04 12.92
N SER A 250 -9.72 12.21 12.52
CA SER A 250 -10.51 13.18 11.75
C SER A 250 -10.72 12.72 10.31
N GLU A 251 -9.73 12.03 9.72
CA GLU A 251 -9.77 11.42 8.39
C GLU A 251 -9.16 10.00 8.43
N GLY A 252 -9.61 9.10 7.55
CA GLY A 252 -9.03 7.75 7.43
C GLY A 252 -9.45 6.77 8.53
N LYS A 253 -10.68 6.91 9.07
CA LYS A 253 -11.27 5.89 9.94
C LYS A 253 -11.24 4.51 9.26
N PRO A 254 -10.96 3.42 10.01
CA PRO A 254 -11.08 2.09 9.44
C PRO A 254 -12.51 1.88 8.93
N GLU A 255 -12.61 1.35 7.73
CA GLU A 255 -13.88 1.05 7.05
C GLU A 255 -14.34 -0.34 7.44
N GLN A 256 -15.65 -0.53 7.57
CA GLN A 256 -16.18 -1.81 8.01
C GLN A 256 -15.93 -2.88 6.93
N PRO A 257 -15.39 -4.07 7.28
CA PRO A 257 -15.31 -5.18 6.34
C PRO A 257 -16.70 -5.64 5.85
N GLY A 258 -16.77 -5.99 4.56
CA GLY A 258 -17.97 -6.54 3.92
C GLY A 258 -18.96 -5.50 3.39
N GLU A 259 -18.63 -4.20 3.41
CA GLU A 259 -19.46 -3.15 2.81
C GLU A 259 -19.65 -3.32 1.31
N TRP A 260 -18.73 -4.02 0.63
CA TRP A 260 -18.88 -4.37 -0.77
C TRP A 260 -20.20 -5.07 -1.11
N LYS A 261 -20.79 -5.82 -0.16
CA LYS A 261 -22.04 -6.56 -0.38
C LYS A 261 -23.23 -5.66 -0.68
N THR A 262 -23.20 -4.41 -0.22
CA THR A 262 -24.25 -3.41 -0.46
C THR A 262 -23.82 -2.35 -1.46
N CYS A 263 -22.51 -2.12 -1.62
CA CYS A 263 -21.97 -1.04 -2.44
C CYS A 263 -21.60 -1.45 -3.86
N LEU A 264 -21.22 -2.71 -4.10
CA LEU A 264 -20.85 -3.20 -5.43
C LEU A 264 -22.03 -3.92 -6.09
N PRO A 265 -22.35 -3.60 -7.36
CA PRO A 265 -23.28 -4.42 -8.13
C PRO A 265 -22.71 -5.81 -8.43
N SER A 266 -23.61 -6.77 -8.64
CA SER A 266 -23.26 -8.16 -8.91
C SER A 266 -22.33 -8.32 -10.12
N SER A 267 -22.45 -7.45 -11.14
CA SER A 267 -21.55 -7.47 -12.30
C SER A 267 -20.10 -7.15 -11.92
N SER A 268 -19.88 -6.17 -11.04
CA SER A 268 -18.55 -5.79 -10.56
C SER A 268 -17.95 -6.85 -9.63
N VAL A 269 -18.79 -7.47 -8.78
CA VAL A 269 -18.36 -8.61 -7.96
C VAL A 269 -17.92 -9.77 -8.84
N HIS A 270 -18.72 -10.11 -9.87
CA HIS A 270 -18.38 -11.17 -10.82
C HIS A 270 -17.09 -10.88 -11.58
N GLU A 271 -16.88 -9.65 -12.05
CA GLU A 271 -15.65 -9.23 -12.73
C GLU A 271 -14.41 -9.44 -11.84
N ILE A 272 -14.44 -8.95 -10.59
CA ILE A 272 -13.35 -9.15 -9.62
C ILE A 272 -13.09 -10.63 -9.38
N GLU A 273 -14.14 -11.41 -9.10
CA GLU A 273 -14.02 -12.84 -8.80
C GLU A 273 -13.57 -13.69 -9.99
N SER A 274 -13.92 -13.29 -11.22
CA SER A 274 -13.52 -14.01 -12.44
C SER A 274 -12.01 -13.97 -12.67
N ILE A 275 -11.33 -12.90 -12.27
CA ILE A 275 -9.88 -12.73 -12.45
C ILE A 275 -9.11 -13.09 -11.18
N TRP A 276 -9.58 -12.65 -10.01
CA TRP A 276 -8.85 -12.81 -8.75
C TRP A 276 -9.41 -13.89 -7.83
N GLY A 277 -10.47 -14.60 -8.21
CA GLY A 277 -11.07 -15.69 -7.44
C GLY A 277 -10.08 -16.75 -6.93
N PRO A 278 -9.11 -17.22 -7.74
CA PRO A 278 -8.08 -18.14 -7.25
C PRO A 278 -7.21 -17.54 -6.13
N VAL A 279 -6.78 -16.28 -6.28
CA VAL A 279 -5.97 -15.57 -5.27
C VAL A 279 -6.80 -15.30 -4.01
N MET A 280 -8.06 -14.90 -4.17
CA MET A 280 -9.01 -14.71 -3.08
C MET A 280 -9.21 -16.00 -2.28
N SER A 281 -9.41 -17.12 -2.96
CA SER A 281 -9.59 -18.44 -2.32
C SER A 281 -8.32 -18.88 -1.57
N MET A 282 -7.14 -18.66 -2.16
CA MET A 282 -5.84 -18.92 -1.49
C MET A 282 -5.69 -18.11 -0.20
N LEU A 283 -6.25 -16.90 -0.16
CA LEU A 283 -6.25 -16.02 1.01
C LEU A 283 -7.43 -16.29 1.97
N GLY A 284 -8.30 -17.25 1.68
CA GLY A 284 -9.46 -17.57 2.52
C GLY A 284 -10.68 -16.66 2.34
N TYR A 285 -10.70 -15.79 1.32
CA TYR A 285 -11.88 -15.00 0.99
C TYR A 285 -12.91 -15.85 0.22
N PRO A 286 -14.20 -15.82 0.60
CA PRO A 286 -15.23 -16.60 -0.11
C PRO A 286 -15.49 -15.99 -1.49
N VAL A 287 -15.62 -16.86 -2.51
CA VAL A 287 -15.89 -16.54 -3.91
C VAL A 287 -17.22 -17.18 -4.33
N THR A 288 -18.10 -16.43 -4.97
CA THR A 288 -19.46 -16.88 -5.33
C THR A 288 -19.50 -17.90 -6.46
N ALA A 289 -18.51 -17.88 -7.36
CA ALA A 289 -18.47 -18.76 -8.54
C ALA A 289 -18.14 -20.25 -8.25
N ASN A 290 -17.64 -20.59 -7.05
CA ASN A 290 -17.23 -21.97 -6.73
C ASN A 290 -18.37 -22.92 -6.39
N THR A 291 -19.63 -22.45 -6.34
CA THR A 291 -20.80 -23.29 -6.07
C THR A 291 -21.40 -23.97 -7.30
N ASP A 292 -21.05 -23.55 -8.52
CA ASP A 292 -21.70 -24.08 -9.74
C ASP A 292 -20.90 -25.19 -10.46
N CYS A 293 -19.57 -25.27 -10.27
CA CYS A 293 -18.76 -26.33 -10.89
C CYS A 293 -18.85 -27.69 -10.19
N ALA A 294 -19.37 -27.76 -8.96
CA ALA A 294 -19.52 -29.03 -8.23
C ALA A 294 -20.77 -29.84 -8.64
N ASN A 295 -21.64 -29.29 -9.50
CA ASN A 295 -22.92 -29.88 -9.91
C ASN A 295 -23.04 -30.11 -11.43
N GLN A 296 -21.94 -30.43 -12.12
CA GLN A 296 -22.08 -31.01 -13.48
C GLN A 296 -22.15 -32.54 -13.37
N PRO A 297 -23.26 -33.17 -13.81
CA PRO A 297 -23.32 -34.62 -13.87
C PRO A 297 -22.29 -35.11 -14.87
N SER A 298 -21.43 -36.02 -14.41
CA SER A 298 -20.53 -36.82 -15.24
C SER A 298 -21.31 -37.35 -16.45
N LEU A 299 -20.90 -36.92 -17.65
CA LEU A 299 -21.43 -37.47 -18.88
C LEU A 299 -21.05 -38.96 -18.93
N SER A 300 -22.07 -39.81 -18.75
CA SER A 300 -22.06 -41.23 -19.06
C SER A 300 -22.11 -41.47 -20.56
#